data_AF-A0A926STT9-F1
#
_entry.id   AF-A0A926STT9-F1
#
_cell.length_a   1.000
_cell.length_b   1.000
_cell.length_c   1.000
_cell.angle_alpha   90.00
_cell.angle_beta   90.00
_cell.angle_gamma   90.00
#
_symmetry.space_group_name_H-M   'P 1'
#
loop_
_entity.id
_entity.type
_entity.pdbx_description
1 polymer ?
#
loop_
_entity_poly.entity_id
_entity_poly.type
_entity_poly.pdbx_seq_one_letter_code
_entity_poly.pdbx_strand_id
1 'polypeptide(L)'
;MKCLTTTSHTQLDDSYYTHRTLKILMCSRCDFPTVLLYEVEGNEDQEEESNGSPIEREWERLILYGPKRQVHQAVPNDISEVFNQAEAILASSPRASFILCRKVLEEICTNFGIPTEGTNNKGKPSFVNLHERLTQLFQKEMIPADLQDVIQGIKELGNEGAHSTHATFTKQVTSQEAEKLLAVLDFVIYSLYVHKALQQEITEKLNNLKAMFSP
;
A
#
# COMPACT_ATOMS: atom_id res chain seq x y z
N MET A 1 22.81 -10.37 3.03
CA MET A 1 22.45 -9.16 2.25
C MET A 1 23.75 -8.53 1.77
N LYS A 2 23.95 -8.36 0.47
CA LYS A 2 25.12 -7.62 -0.07
C LYS A 2 24.74 -6.14 -0.13
N CYS A 3 25.64 -5.25 0.29
CA CYS A 3 25.42 -3.81 0.30
C CYS A 3 26.61 -3.11 -0.37
N LEU A 4 26.33 -2.26 -1.34
CA LEU A 4 27.30 -1.31 -1.90
C LEU A 4 26.92 0.08 -1.43
N THR A 5 27.88 0.87 -0.96
CA THR A 5 27.65 2.23 -0.47
C THR A 5 28.62 3.16 -1.18
N THR A 6 28.10 4.28 -1.70
CA THR A 6 28.92 5.40 -2.16
C THR A 6 28.41 6.68 -1.53
N THR A 7 29.33 7.58 -1.24
CA THR A 7 29.05 8.82 -0.53
C THR A 7 29.62 9.99 -1.32
N SER A 8 28.88 11.08 -1.39
CA SER A 8 29.34 12.34 -1.97
C SER A 8 29.01 13.49 -1.03
N HIS A 9 29.94 14.43 -0.93
CA HIS A 9 29.77 15.69 -0.23
C HIS A 9 29.89 16.81 -1.26
N THR A 10 28.92 17.73 -1.24
CA THR A 10 28.85 18.84 -2.19
C THR A 10 28.71 20.15 -1.43
N GLN A 11 29.69 21.04 -1.56
CA GLN A 11 29.56 22.41 -1.07
C GLN A 11 28.53 23.17 -1.92
N LEU A 12 27.56 23.80 -1.27
CA LEU A 12 26.54 24.64 -1.92
C LEU A 12 26.96 26.12 -1.94
N ASP A 13 27.51 26.61 -0.83
CA ASP A 13 28.04 27.98 -0.65
C ASP A 13 29.09 27.97 0.48
N ASP A 14 29.63 29.13 0.87
CA ASP A 14 30.75 29.26 1.83
C ASP A 14 30.57 28.46 3.14
N SER A 15 29.34 28.29 3.65
CA SER A 15 29.09 27.53 4.88
C SER A 15 28.01 26.46 4.80
N TYR A 16 27.42 26.22 3.63
CA TYR A 16 26.37 25.20 3.45
C TYR A 16 26.84 24.07 2.55
N TYR A 17 26.47 22.84 2.90
CA TYR A 17 26.77 21.67 2.09
C TYR A 17 25.64 20.65 2.11
N THR A 18 25.69 19.73 1.15
CA THR A 18 24.82 18.57 1.09
C THR A 18 25.67 17.30 1.16
N HIS A 19 25.29 16.38 2.03
CA HIS A 19 25.88 15.06 2.09
C HIS A 19 24.89 14.01 1.59
N ARG A 20 25.28 13.30 0.54
CA ARG A 20 24.47 12.27 -0.11
C ARG A 20 25.13 10.91 0.05
N THR A 21 24.39 9.93 0.52
CA THR A 21 24.83 8.53 0.58
C THR A 21 23.89 7.67 -0.26
N LEU A 22 24.42 7.05 -1.31
CA LEU A 22 23.69 6.08 -2.11
C LEU A 22 24.02 4.66 -1.63
N LYS A 23 23.00 3.86 -1.33
CA LYS A 23 23.13 2.45 -0.94
C LYS A 23 22.41 1.56 -1.93
N ILE A 24 23.08 0.52 -2.41
CA ILE A 24 22.48 -0.55 -3.21
C ILE A 24 22.43 -1.81 -2.34
N LEU A 25 21.22 -2.24 -1.99
CA LEU A 25 20.94 -3.42 -1.18
C LEU A 25 20.49 -4.56 -2.07
N MET A 26 21.12 -5.73 -1.97
CA MET A 26 20.70 -6.93 -2.69
C MET A 26 19.88 -7.85 -1.80
N CYS A 27 18.64 -8.14 -2.22
CA CYS A 27 17.80 -9.13 -1.54
C CYS A 27 18.43 -10.52 -1.64
N SER A 28 18.67 -11.19 -0.52
CA SER A 28 19.28 -12.53 -0.51
C SER A 28 18.35 -13.66 -1.01
N ARG A 29 17.09 -13.35 -1.31
CA ARG A 29 16.10 -14.33 -1.76
C ARG A 29 15.84 -14.26 -3.26
N CYS A 30 15.80 -13.05 -3.84
CA CYS A 30 15.45 -12.84 -5.24
C CYS A 30 16.52 -12.09 -6.04
N ASP A 31 17.66 -11.75 -5.42
CA ASP A 31 18.76 -10.98 -6.04
C ASP A 31 18.35 -9.66 -6.70
N PHE A 32 17.17 -9.13 -6.34
CA PHE A 32 16.71 -7.84 -6.84
C PHE A 32 17.36 -6.69 -6.05
N PRO A 33 17.87 -5.65 -6.72
CA PRO A 33 18.47 -4.51 -6.04
C PRO A 33 17.42 -3.52 -5.53
N THR A 34 17.67 -2.96 -4.35
CA THR A 34 17.02 -1.73 -3.84
C THR A 34 18.07 -0.64 -3.75
N VAL A 35 17.86 0.47 -4.45
CA VAL A 35 18.70 1.66 -4.43
C VAL A 35 18.06 2.70 -3.52
N LEU A 36 18.77 3.07 -2.46
CA LEU A 36 18.40 4.09 -1.51
C LEU A 36 19.32 5.29 -1.66
N LEU A 37 18.77 6.50 -1.54
CA LEU A 37 19.51 7.73 -1.37
C LEU A 37 19.19 8.29 0.01
N TYR A 38 20.23 8.59 0.77
CA TYR A 38 20.14 9.33 2.01
C TYR A 38 20.72 10.72 1.76
N GLU A 39 19.97 11.76 2.07
CA GLU A 39 20.39 13.14 1.89
C GLU A 39 20.26 13.88 3.21
N VAL A 40 21.23 14.75 3.47
CA VAL A 40 21.22 15.65 4.62
C VAL A 40 21.91 16.93 4.22
N GLU A 41 21.32 18.04 4.60
CA GLU A 41 21.94 19.37 4.49
C GLU A 41 22.69 19.67 5.79
N GLY A 42 23.86 20.28 5.67
CA GLY A 42 24.68 20.69 6.79
C GLY A 42 25.14 22.12 6.64
N ASN A 43 25.57 22.69 7.76
CA ASN A 43 26.14 24.03 7.82
C ASN A 43 27.42 24.00 8.66
N GLU A 44 28.54 24.42 8.09
CA GLU A 44 29.86 24.39 8.72
C GLU A 44 29.95 25.34 9.93
N ASP A 45 29.31 26.51 9.87
CA ASP A 45 29.28 27.46 10.98
C ASP A 45 28.62 26.85 12.22
N GLN A 46 27.49 26.14 12.03
CA GLN A 46 26.81 25.43 13.12
C GLN A 46 27.64 24.29 13.71
N GLU A 47 28.49 23.67 12.89
CA GLU A 47 29.42 22.62 13.34
C GLU A 47 30.53 23.19 14.21
N GLU A 48 31.10 24.33 13.83
CA GLU A 48 32.08 25.04 14.63
C GLU A 48 31.48 25.53 15.97
N GLU A 49 30.27 26.07 15.95
CA GLU A 49 29.56 26.54 17.15
C GLU A 49 29.23 25.39 18.14
N SER A 50 29.10 24.16 17.64
CA SER A 50 28.80 22.99 18.47
C SER A 50 29.94 22.60 19.43
N ASN A 51 31.15 23.14 19.23
CA ASN A 51 32.36 22.83 20.01
C ASN A 51 32.62 21.31 20.15
N GLY A 52 32.33 20.54 19.10
CA GLY A 52 32.49 19.08 19.08
C GLY A 52 31.37 18.31 19.78
N SER A 53 30.27 18.98 20.17
CA SER A 53 29.05 18.29 20.58
C SER A 53 28.41 17.60 19.37
N PRO A 54 27.86 16.38 19.51
CA PRO A 54 27.19 15.70 18.41
C PRO A 54 26.00 16.52 17.91
N ILE A 55 25.99 16.85 16.62
CA ILE A 55 24.82 17.43 15.97
C ILE A 55 23.93 16.29 15.48
N GLU A 56 22.73 16.18 16.06
CA GLU A 56 21.71 15.28 15.53
C GLU A 56 21.26 15.80 14.15
N ARG A 57 21.28 14.91 13.16
CA ARG A 57 20.81 15.23 11.82
C ARG A 57 19.69 14.29 11.40
N GLU A 58 18.62 14.88 10.91
CA GLU A 58 17.54 14.13 10.28
C GLU A 58 17.92 13.88 8.82
N TRP A 59 18.10 12.60 8.47
CA TRP A 59 18.40 12.20 7.11
C TRP A 59 17.11 11.97 6.35
N GLU A 60 16.95 12.64 5.22
CA GLU A 60 15.92 12.29 4.27
C GLU A 60 16.30 10.99 3.57
N ARG A 61 15.40 10.00 3.56
CA ARG A 61 15.61 8.72 2.90
C ARG A 61 14.67 8.58 1.71
N LEU A 62 15.26 8.51 0.53
CA LEU A 62 14.57 8.32 -0.74
C LEU A 62 14.83 6.90 -1.27
N ILE A 63 13.79 6.22 -1.76
CA ILE A 63 13.93 4.94 -2.47
C ILE A 63 13.99 5.27 -3.96
N LEU A 64 15.20 5.26 -4.55
CA LEU A 64 15.40 5.59 -5.97
C LEU A 64 14.99 4.45 -6.90
N TYR A 65 15.20 3.21 -6.45
CA TYR A 65 14.83 2.01 -7.19
C TYR A 65 14.57 0.88 -6.20
N GLY A 66 13.61 0.02 -6.49
CA GLY A 66 13.37 -1.18 -5.71
C GLY A 66 12.62 -2.21 -6.53
N PRO A 67 12.60 -3.48 -6.09
CA PRO A 67 11.66 -4.43 -6.65
C PRO A 67 10.27 -3.81 -6.55
N LYS A 68 9.56 -3.75 -7.69
CA LYS A 68 8.14 -3.46 -7.66
C LYS A 68 7.52 -4.43 -6.67
N ARG A 69 6.70 -3.90 -5.77
CA ARG A 69 5.93 -4.72 -4.85
C ARG A 69 5.17 -5.74 -5.69
N GLN A 70 5.58 -7.00 -5.62
CA GLN A 70 4.85 -8.06 -6.31
C GLN A 70 3.70 -8.45 -5.41
N VAL A 71 2.49 -8.14 -5.86
CA VAL A 71 1.27 -8.65 -5.22
C VAL A 71 1.33 -10.18 -5.28
N HIS A 72 0.96 -10.84 -4.18
CA HIS A 72 1.02 -12.29 -4.08
C HIS A 72 0.18 -12.96 -5.18
N GLN A 73 0.65 -14.08 -5.74
CA GLN A 73 0.01 -14.79 -6.86
C GLN A 73 -1.45 -15.23 -6.63
N ALA A 74 -1.89 -15.28 -5.37
CA ALA A 74 -3.27 -15.59 -5.00
C ALA A 74 -4.23 -14.42 -5.26
N VAL A 75 -3.71 -13.21 -5.48
CA VAL A 75 -4.51 -12.03 -5.78
C VAL A 75 -4.76 -11.97 -7.29
N PRO A 76 -6.02 -11.87 -7.73
CA PRO A 76 -6.38 -11.71 -9.14
C PRO A 76 -5.70 -10.52 -9.82
N ASN A 77 -5.36 -10.69 -11.11
CA ASN A 77 -4.67 -9.67 -11.90
C ASN A 77 -5.41 -8.33 -11.92
N ASP A 78 -6.73 -8.35 -12.15
CA ASP A 78 -7.56 -7.14 -12.23
C ASP A 78 -7.49 -6.30 -10.94
N ILE A 79 -7.44 -6.96 -9.78
CA ILE A 79 -7.29 -6.31 -8.47
C ILE A 79 -5.87 -5.76 -8.31
N SER A 80 -4.87 -6.57 -8.64
CA SER A 80 -3.47 -6.17 -8.54
C SER A 80 -3.12 -4.99 -9.44
N GLU A 81 -3.71 -4.91 -10.63
CA GLU A 81 -3.48 -3.84 -11.59
C GLU A 81 -4.01 -2.51 -11.05
N VAL A 82 -5.25 -2.47 -10.58
CA VAL A 82 -5.85 -1.26 -10.00
C VAL A 82 -5.10 -0.84 -8.73
N PHE A 83 -4.70 -1.79 -7.88
CA PHE A 83 -3.91 -1.51 -6.68
C PHE A 83 -2.56 -0.88 -7.05
N ASN A 84 -1.85 -1.44 -8.03
CA ASN A 84 -0.58 -0.90 -8.51
C ASN A 84 -0.73 0.49 -9.14
N GLN A 85 -1.86 0.77 -9.83
CA GLN A 85 -2.17 2.10 -10.32
C GLN A 85 -2.37 3.10 -9.17
N ALA A 86 -3.01 2.68 -8.08
CA ALA A 86 -3.18 3.49 -6.88
C ALA A 86 -1.82 3.84 -6.24
N GLU A 87 -0.92 2.86 -6.11
CA GLU A 87 0.45 3.10 -5.63
C GLU A 87 1.22 4.03 -6.59
N ALA A 88 1.09 3.85 -7.91
CA ALA A 88 1.83 4.65 -8.89
C ALA A 88 1.40 6.12 -8.93
N ILE A 89 0.10 6.41 -8.71
CA ILE A 89 -0.40 7.79 -8.75
C ILE A 89 -0.17 8.54 -7.43
N LEU A 90 0.12 7.83 -6.33
CA LEU A 90 0.27 8.36 -4.97
C LEU A 90 1.03 9.68 -4.89
N ALA A 91 2.23 9.73 -5.48
CA ALA A 91 3.11 10.90 -5.41
C ALA A 91 2.59 12.10 -6.22
N SER A 92 1.86 11.83 -7.31
CA SER A 92 1.35 12.87 -8.23
C SER A 92 -0.04 13.38 -7.85
N SER A 93 -0.89 12.51 -7.30
CA SER A 93 -2.24 12.83 -6.87
C SER A 93 -2.69 11.86 -5.76
N PRO A 94 -2.43 12.22 -4.49
CA PRO A 94 -2.92 11.46 -3.34
C PRO A 94 -4.44 11.27 -3.38
N ARG A 95 -5.16 12.28 -3.87
CA ARG A 95 -6.61 12.23 -4.06
C ARG A 95 -7.02 11.14 -5.06
N ALA A 96 -6.33 11.02 -6.20
CA ALA A 96 -6.62 9.97 -7.17
C ALA A 96 -6.32 8.58 -6.58
N SER A 97 -5.28 8.46 -5.73
CA SER A 97 -4.99 7.22 -5.02
C SER A 97 -6.16 6.77 -4.14
N PHE A 98 -6.82 7.68 -3.41
CA PHE A 98 -8.02 7.33 -2.61
C PHE A 98 -9.17 6.81 -3.47
N ILE A 99 -9.41 7.44 -4.63
CA ILE A 99 -10.47 7.00 -5.57
C ILE A 99 -10.14 5.60 -6.09
N LEU A 100 -8.88 5.35 -6.45
CA LEU A 100 -8.45 4.03 -6.92
C LEU A 100 -8.54 2.97 -5.82
N CYS A 101 -8.30 3.31 -4.54
CA CYS A 101 -8.53 2.37 -3.43
C CYS A 101 -9.99 1.88 -3.38
N ARG A 102 -10.96 2.76 -3.64
CA ARG A 102 -12.37 2.36 -3.77
C ARG A 102 -12.58 1.47 -5.00
N LYS A 103 -11.94 1.79 -6.13
CA LYS A 103 -12.02 0.98 -7.34
C LYS A 103 -11.51 -0.45 -7.11
N VAL A 104 -10.46 -0.63 -6.29
CA VAL A 104 -10.00 -1.96 -5.87
C VAL A 104 -11.11 -2.74 -5.15
N LEU A 105 -11.89 -2.10 -4.26
CA LEU A 105 -13.03 -2.76 -3.60
C LEU A 105 -14.13 -3.18 -4.59
N GLU A 106 -14.33 -2.41 -5.67
CA GLU A 106 -15.25 -2.80 -6.74
C GLU A 106 -14.77 -4.04 -7.49
N GLU A 107 -13.46 -4.12 -7.78
CA GLU A 107 -12.85 -5.30 -8.41
C GLU A 107 -12.87 -6.52 -7.49
N ILE A 108 -12.69 -6.33 -6.18
CA ILE A 108 -12.89 -7.40 -5.19
C ILE A 108 -14.32 -7.93 -5.26
N CYS A 109 -15.33 -7.06 -5.23
CA CYS A 109 -16.72 -7.48 -5.38
C CYS A 109 -16.94 -8.27 -6.69
N THR A 110 -16.37 -7.79 -7.80
CA THR A 110 -16.48 -8.45 -9.11
C THR A 110 -15.84 -9.83 -9.10
N ASN A 111 -14.64 -9.97 -8.52
CA ASN A 111 -13.94 -11.24 -8.44
C ASN A 111 -14.69 -12.28 -7.61
N PHE A 112 -15.35 -11.86 -6.52
CA PHE A 112 -16.25 -12.70 -5.74
C PHE A 112 -17.62 -12.93 -6.41
N GLY A 113 -17.80 -12.49 -7.66
CA GLY A 113 -19.03 -12.70 -8.44
C GLY A 113 -20.23 -11.91 -7.91
N ILE A 114 -20.00 -10.78 -7.25
CA ILE A 114 -21.07 -9.88 -6.81
C ILE A 114 -21.47 -8.97 -7.97
N PRO A 115 -22.73 -9.05 -8.46
CA PRO A 115 -23.13 -8.39 -9.68
C PRO A 115 -23.18 -6.87 -9.54
N THR A 116 -22.95 -6.17 -10.65
CA THR A 116 -23.11 -4.71 -10.77
C THR A 116 -24.54 -4.32 -11.17
N GLU A 117 -25.34 -5.29 -11.58
CA GLU A 117 -26.72 -5.13 -12.02
C GLU A 117 -27.62 -6.05 -11.21
N GLY A 118 -28.80 -5.56 -10.88
CA GLY A 118 -29.82 -6.30 -10.15
C GLY A 118 -31.21 -5.84 -10.57
N THR A 119 -32.21 -6.27 -9.82
CA THR A 119 -33.60 -5.92 -10.09
C THR A 119 -34.13 -5.09 -8.94
N ASN A 120 -34.66 -3.91 -9.22
CA ASN A 120 -35.28 -3.09 -8.19
C ASN A 120 -36.65 -3.65 -7.76
N ASN A 121 -37.24 -3.06 -6.72
CA ASN A 121 -38.56 -3.44 -6.18
C ASN A 121 -39.72 -3.37 -7.19
N LYS A 122 -39.49 -2.81 -8.39
CA LYS A 122 -40.45 -2.70 -9.49
C LYS A 122 -40.18 -3.70 -10.61
N GLY A 123 -39.28 -4.67 -10.40
CA GLY A 123 -38.95 -5.68 -11.40
C GLY A 123 -38.09 -5.16 -12.56
N LYS A 124 -37.49 -3.96 -12.44
CA LYS A 124 -36.67 -3.36 -13.52
C LYS A 124 -35.17 -3.52 -13.24
N PRO A 125 -34.33 -3.65 -14.28
CA PRO A 125 -32.89 -3.59 -14.15
C PRO A 125 -32.46 -2.31 -13.43
N SER A 126 -31.55 -2.45 -12.47
CA SER A 126 -30.98 -1.35 -11.71
C SER A 126 -29.51 -1.61 -11.40
N PHE A 127 -28.70 -0.56 -11.43
CA PHE A 127 -27.32 -0.62 -10.98
C PHE A 127 -27.25 -0.87 -9.47
N VAL A 128 -26.44 -1.84 -9.05
CA VAL A 128 -26.17 -2.15 -7.64
C VAL A 128 -24.93 -1.38 -7.22
N ASN A 129 -25.10 -0.43 -6.31
CA ASN A 129 -23.98 0.41 -5.88
C ASN A 129 -22.97 -0.36 -5.02
N LEU A 130 -21.76 0.18 -4.86
CA LEU A 130 -20.69 -0.48 -4.10
C LEU A 130 -21.09 -0.82 -2.66
N HIS A 131 -21.90 0.01 -1.98
CA HIS A 131 -22.33 -0.28 -0.62
C HIS A 131 -23.19 -1.55 -0.56
N GLU A 132 -24.15 -1.69 -1.47
CA GLU A 132 -24.97 -2.89 -1.59
C GLU A 132 -24.13 -4.12 -1.98
N ARG A 133 -23.16 -3.95 -2.90
CA ARG A 133 -22.25 -5.03 -3.30
C ARG A 133 -21.39 -5.51 -2.14
N LEU A 134 -20.87 -4.60 -1.31
CA LEU A 134 -20.10 -4.96 -0.11
C LEU A 134 -20.95 -5.71 0.92
N THR A 135 -22.18 -5.28 1.16
CA THR A 135 -23.10 -6.00 2.06
C THR A 135 -23.33 -7.45 1.58
N GLN A 136 -23.52 -7.65 0.28
CA GLN A 136 -23.65 -8.99 -0.30
C GLN A 136 -22.35 -9.80 -0.15
N LEU A 137 -21.19 -9.19 -0.39
CA LEU A 137 -19.88 -9.82 -0.21
C LEU A 137 -19.68 -10.28 1.25
N PHE A 138 -19.99 -9.41 2.22
CA PHE A 138 -19.82 -9.70 3.64
C PHE A 138 -20.64 -10.91 4.08
N GLN A 139 -21.86 -11.02 3.60
CA GLN A 139 -22.74 -12.15 3.86
C GLN A 139 -22.25 -13.43 3.16
N LYS A 140 -21.88 -13.33 1.87
CA LYS A 140 -21.46 -14.48 1.06
C LYS A 140 -20.18 -15.13 1.58
N GLU A 141 -19.18 -14.31 1.91
CA GLU A 141 -17.86 -14.78 2.32
C GLU A 141 -17.70 -14.87 3.84
N MET A 142 -18.77 -14.63 4.60
CA MET A 142 -18.77 -14.60 6.07
C MET A 142 -17.62 -13.75 6.63
N ILE A 143 -17.43 -12.55 6.08
CA ILE A 143 -16.32 -11.67 6.44
C ILE A 143 -16.48 -11.23 7.91
N PRO A 144 -15.44 -11.35 8.75
CA PRO A 144 -15.48 -10.89 10.14
C PRO A 144 -15.84 -9.41 10.28
N ALA A 145 -16.62 -9.05 11.31
CA ALA A 145 -17.16 -7.70 11.48
C ALA A 145 -16.08 -6.60 11.56
N ASP A 146 -14.97 -6.89 12.23
CA ASP A 146 -13.80 -6.01 12.29
C ASP A 146 -13.22 -5.72 10.90
N LEU A 147 -13.16 -6.73 10.01
CA LEU A 147 -12.72 -6.53 8.63
C LEU A 147 -13.78 -5.80 7.78
N GLN A 148 -15.06 -6.00 8.05
CA GLN A 148 -16.14 -5.25 7.39
C GLN A 148 -16.03 -3.74 7.68
N ASP A 149 -15.79 -3.37 8.93
CA ASP A 149 -15.62 -1.98 9.35
C ASP A 149 -14.44 -1.31 8.63
N VAL A 150 -13.32 -2.04 8.52
CA VAL A 150 -12.14 -1.58 7.77
C VAL A 150 -12.47 -1.34 6.29
N ILE A 151 -13.15 -2.31 5.65
CA ILE A 151 -13.54 -2.20 4.23
C ILE A 151 -14.50 -1.04 3.99
N GLN A 152 -15.48 -0.86 4.89
CA GLN A 152 -16.43 0.24 4.81
C GLN A 152 -15.72 1.60 4.99
N GLY A 153 -14.75 1.70 5.91
CA GLY A 153 -13.92 2.89 6.09
C GLY A 153 -13.13 3.26 4.82
N ILE A 154 -12.54 2.28 4.12
CA ILE A 154 -11.88 2.52 2.83
C ILE A 154 -12.88 3.06 1.79
N LYS A 155 -14.07 2.44 1.70
CA LYS A 155 -15.12 2.85 0.76
C LYS A 155 -15.60 4.29 1.03
N GLU A 156 -15.70 4.69 2.29
CA GLU A 156 -16.07 6.04 2.71
C GLU A 156 -14.97 7.05 2.35
N LEU A 157 -13.72 6.78 2.70
CA LEU A 157 -12.59 7.64 2.37
C LEU A 157 -12.42 7.81 0.85
N GLY A 158 -12.55 6.73 0.07
CA GLY A 158 -12.50 6.82 -1.39
C GLY A 158 -13.70 7.57 -1.99
N ASN A 159 -14.88 7.52 -1.35
CA ASN A 159 -16.03 8.34 -1.73
C ASN A 159 -15.75 9.83 -1.53
N GLU A 160 -15.16 10.18 -0.39
CA GLU A 160 -14.76 11.55 -0.06
C GLU A 160 -13.70 12.07 -1.05
N GLY A 161 -12.75 11.22 -1.47
CA GLY A 161 -11.81 11.53 -2.55
C GLY A 161 -12.49 11.88 -3.89
N ALA A 162 -13.70 11.40 -4.16
CA ALA A 162 -14.43 11.69 -5.39
C ALA A 162 -15.28 12.97 -5.31
N HIS A 163 -15.67 13.43 -4.11
CA HIS A 163 -16.52 14.61 -3.93
C HIS A 163 -15.70 15.84 -3.51
N SER A 164 -15.77 16.93 -4.28
CA SER A 164 -15.00 18.16 -4.05
C SER A 164 -15.61 19.10 -3.00
N THR A 165 -16.77 18.75 -2.44
CA THR A 165 -17.60 19.66 -1.62
C THR A 165 -17.68 19.26 -0.13
N HIS A 166 -17.11 18.13 0.27
CA HIS A 166 -17.12 17.68 1.67
C HIS A 166 -16.00 18.35 2.47
N ALA A 167 -16.37 18.90 3.64
CA ALA A 167 -15.50 19.68 4.52
C ALA A 167 -14.19 18.98 4.92
N THR A 168 -14.19 17.64 4.94
CA THR A 168 -13.05 16.78 5.27
C THR A 168 -11.94 16.82 4.19
N PHE A 169 -12.31 17.03 2.93
CA PHE A 169 -11.41 17.08 1.76
C PHE A 169 -11.25 18.49 1.17
N THR A 170 -11.82 19.51 1.83
CA THR A 170 -11.43 20.92 1.59
C THR A 170 -9.96 21.14 1.97
N LYS A 171 -9.40 20.29 2.85
CA LYS A 171 -7.96 20.12 3.05
C LYS A 171 -7.40 19.21 1.97
N GLN A 172 -6.29 19.64 1.37
CA GLN A 172 -5.52 18.87 0.41
C GLN A 172 -5.02 17.59 1.07
N VAL A 173 -5.47 16.42 0.59
CA VAL A 173 -4.98 15.13 1.08
C VAL A 173 -3.51 14.99 0.77
N THR A 174 -2.76 14.57 1.78
CA THR A 174 -1.32 14.37 1.72
C THR A 174 -0.98 12.99 1.18
N SER A 175 0.22 12.85 0.60
CA SER A 175 0.74 11.53 0.18
C SER A 175 0.83 10.56 1.36
N GLN A 176 1.13 11.04 2.56
CA GLN A 176 1.21 10.20 3.76
C GLN A 176 -0.15 9.61 4.16
N GLU A 177 -1.24 10.38 4.03
CA GLU A 177 -2.59 9.87 4.30
C GLU A 177 -3.01 8.83 3.26
N ALA A 178 -2.66 9.04 1.99
CA ALA A 178 -2.94 8.08 0.92
C ALA A 178 -2.11 6.80 1.07
N GLU A 179 -0.85 6.91 1.49
CA GLU A 179 0.01 5.76 1.82
C GLU A 179 -0.59 4.93 2.97
N LYS A 180 -1.09 5.59 4.03
CA LYS A 180 -1.79 4.91 5.13
C LYS A 180 -3.02 4.16 4.63
N LEU A 181 -3.83 4.76 3.76
CA LEU A 181 -5.00 4.10 3.19
C LEU A 181 -4.62 2.90 2.32
N LEU A 182 -3.58 3.03 1.49
CA LEU A 182 -3.04 1.93 0.68
C LEU A 182 -2.58 0.76 1.56
N ALA A 183 -1.93 1.04 2.69
CA ALA A 183 -1.51 0.00 3.63
C ALA A 183 -2.71 -0.73 4.25
N VAL A 184 -3.79 -0.01 4.59
CA VAL A 184 -5.04 -0.61 5.08
C VAL A 184 -5.72 -1.46 4.00
N LEU A 185 -5.76 -0.97 2.76
CA LEU A 185 -6.31 -1.73 1.63
C LEU A 185 -5.49 -3.00 1.33
N ASP A 186 -4.17 -2.91 1.39
CA ASP A 186 -3.30 -4.06 1.24
C ASP A 186 -3.54 -5.13 2.32
N PHE A 187 -3.80 -4.72 3.57
CA PHE A 187 -4.22 -5.65 4.61
C PHE A 187 -5.54 -6.36 4.29
N VAL A 188 -6.51 -5.66 3.68
CA VAL A 188 -7.76 -6.26 3.20
C VAL A 188 -7.47 -7.30 2.10
N ILE A 189 -6.66 -6.95 1.09
CA ILE A 189 -6.26 -7.86 0.02
C ILE A 189 -5.56 -9.09 0.59
N TYR A 190 -4.62 -8.88 1.52
CA TYR A 190 -3.92 -9.96 2.21
C TYR A 190 -4.92 -10.89 2.92
N SER A 191 -5.84 -10.33 3.69
CA SER A 191 -6.80 -11.11 4.48
C SER A 191 -7.75 -11.93 3.61
N LEU A 192 -8.22 -11.37 2.49
CA LEU A 192 -9.20 -12.02 1.62
C LEU A 192 -8.59 -13.07 0.68
N TYR A 193 -7.36 -12.88 0.22
CA TYR A 193 -6.75 -13.74 -0.80
C TYR A 193 -5.54 -14.50 -0.28
N VAL A 194 -4.56 -13.79 0.28
CA VAL A 194 -3.26 -14.37 0.63
C VAL A 194 -3.37 -15.24 1.87
N HIS A 195 -4.03 -14.76 2.92
CA HIS A 195 -4.21 -15.49 4.15
C HIS A 195 -5.00 -16.78 3.92
N LYS A 196 -6.09 -16.72 3.15
CA LYS A 196 -6.88 -17.90 2.77
C LYS A 196 -6.03 -18.93 2.01
N ALA A 197 -5.25 -18.50 1.02
CA ALA A 197 -4.37 -19.40 0.26
C ALA A 197 -3.28 -20.04 1.14
N LEU A 198 -2.64 -19.26 2.02
CA LEU A 198 -1.63 -19.77 2.95
C LEU A 198 -2.22 -20.77 3.95
N GLN A 199 -3.43 -20.51 4.46
CA GLN A 199 -4.12 -21.45 5.35
C GLN A 199 -4.39 -22.79 4.66
N GLN A 200 -4.79 -22.78 3.38
CA GLN A 200 -4.99 -24.00 2.59
C GLN A 200 -3.68 -24.78 2.44
N GLU A 201 -2.60 -24.11 2.03
CA GLU A 201 -1.28 -24.74 1.86
C GLU A 201 -0.75 -25.35 3.18
N ILE A 202 -0.91 -24.65 4.30
CA ILE A 202 -0.50 -25.15 5.62
C ILE A 202 -1.36 -26.34 6.04
N THR A 203 -2.67 -26.29 5.78
CA THR A 203 -3.58 -27.40 6.10
C THR A 203 -3.24 -28.65 5.29
N GLU A 204 -2.94 -28.51 4.00
CA GLU A 204 -2.47 -29.60 3.15
C GLU A 204 -1.15 -30.19 3.66
N LYS A 205 -0.18 -29.34 3.99
CA LYS A 205 1.09 -29.77 4.59
C LYS A 205 0.87 -30.54 5.90
N LEU A 206 0.00 -30.06 6.77
CA LEU A 206 -0.32 -30.73 8.02
C LEU A 206 -1.00 -32.08 7.79
N ASN A 207 -1.92 -32.17 6.83
CA ASN A 207 -2.60 -33.42 6.48
C ASN A 207 -1.60 -34.45 5.90
N ASN A 208 -0.68 -34.01 5.06
CA ASN A 208 0.39 -34.86 4.52
C ASN A 208 1.30 -35.39 5.64
N LEU A 209 1.68 -34.53 6.59
CA LEU A 209 2.45 -34.95 7.76
C LEU A 209 1.67 -35.97 8.60
N LYS A 210 0.39 -35.74 8.88
CA LYS A 210 -0.44 -36.70 9.63
C LYS A 210 -0.51 -38.06 8.92
N ALA A 211 -0.68 -38.06 7.60
CA ALA A 211 -0.72 -39.29 6.80
C ALA A 211 0.58 -40.10 6.87
N MET A 212 1.74 -39.44 7.01
CA MET A 212 3.04 -40.13 7.19
C MET A 212 3.18 -40.85 8.55
N PHE A 213 2.39 -40.45 9.55
CA PHE A 213 2.42 -41.03 10.90
C PHE A 213 1.14 -41.80 11.25
N SER A 214 0.23 -42.00 10.29
CA SER A 214 -0.93 -42.88 10.47
C SER A 214 -0.50 -44.35 10.23
N PRO A 215 -0.78 -45.26 11.18
CA PRO A 215 -0.37 -46.66 11.11
C PRO A 215 -1.06 -47.48 10.01
#